data_AF-A0A929NFH1-F1
#
_entry.id   AF-A0A929NFH1-F1
#
_cell.length_a   1.000
_cell.length_b   1.000
_cell.length_c   1.000
_cell.angle_alpha   90.00
_cell.angle_beta   90.00
_cell.angle_gamma   90.00
#
_symmetry.space_group_name_H-M   'P 1'
#
loop_
_entity.id
_entity.type
_entity.pdbx_description
1 polymer ?
#
loop_
_entity_poly.entity_id
_entity_poly.type
_entity_poly.pdbx_seq_one_letter_code
_entity_poly.pdbx_strand_id
1 'polypeptide(L)'
;MQVQTTKVSLSKVNILNPVNVFLSIVLLLLSLLGCAGIPISYYDATTYTHLTELKVETTFLVKSFDTKRVDENEQKIEEVTISLKKAYEYENGKGKPNSDTVKQFNKIIELFNDDIEKYREKVPEILGNKYFQEAAVVLGQAFDIAIATENEKNKDKR
;
A
#
# COMPACT_ATOMS: atom_id res chain seq x y z
N MET A 1 82.11 24.34 6.56
CA MET A 1 80.65 24.39 6.35
C MET A 1 80.05 23.21 7.11
N GLN A 2 79.52 23.43 8.31
CA GLN A 2 78.96 22.37 9.16
C GLN A 2 77.44 22.31 9.00
N VAL A 3 76.94 21.13 8.66
CA VAL A 3 75.50 20.85 8.46
C VAL A 3 74.93 20.43 9.81
N GLN A 4 74.09 21.29 10.41
CA GLN A 4 73.29 20.90 11.57
C GLN A 4 72.09 20.08 11.10
N THR A 5 71.99 18.84 11.61
CA THR A 5 70.83 17.97 11.41
C THR A 5 69.84 18.18 12.55
N THR A 6 68.70 18.79 12.24
CA THR A 6 67.61 19.00 13.19
C THR A 6 66.88 17.68 13.41
N LYS A 7 67.03 17.07 14.59
CA LYS A 7 66.23 15.91 15.00
C LYS A 7 64.79 16.36 15.29
N VAL A 8 63.84 15.91 14.47
CA VAL A 8 62.40 16.06 14.76
C VAL A 8 62.02 15.02 15.81
N SER A 9 61.59 15.50 16.98
CA SER A 9 61.06 14.67 18.06
C SER A 9 59.58 14.35 17.77
N LEU A 10 59.31 13.09 17.41
CA LEU A 10 57.95 12.56 17.31
C LEU A 10 57.36 12.38 18.72
N SER A 11 56.43 13.25 19.10
CA SER A 11 55.62 13.07 20.30
C SER A 11 54.78 11.80 20.16
N LYS A 12 54.98 10.83 21.06
CA LYS A 12 54.14 9.64 21.15
C LYS A 12 52.71 10.08 21.48
N VAL A 13 51.80 9.98 20.52
CA VAL A 13 50.37 10.14 20.77
C VAL A 13 49.96 8.94 21.63
N ASN A 14 49.59 9.18 22.88
CA ASN A 14 49.03 8.16 23.77
C ASN A 14 47.61 7.81 23.29
N ILE A 15 47.52 6.91 22.30
CA ILE A 15 46.25 6.50 21.66
C ILE A 15 45.47 5.48 22.53
N LEU A 16 46.03 4.99 23.64
CA LEU A 16 45.41 3.94 24.45
C LEU A 16 45.12 4.42 25.89
N ASN A 17 44.20 5.36 26.05
CA ASN A 17 43.50 5.48 27.33
C ASN A 17 42.36 4.44 27.33
N PRO A 18 42.40 3.41 28.19
CA PRO A 18 41.39 2.34 28.21
C PRO A 18 39.97 2.89 28.42
N VAL A 19 39.83 4.03 29.08
CA VAL A 19 38.54 4.71 29.28
C VAL A 19 37.95 5.22 27.96
N ASN A 20 38.78 5.78 27.08
CA ASN A 20 38.33 6.30 25.78
C ASN A 20 37.97 5.17 24.81
N VAL A 21 38.71 4.05 24.87
CA VAL A 21 38.40 2.84 24.08
C VAL A 21 37.07 2.24 24.54
N PHE A 22 36.87 2.10 25.85
CA PHE A 22 35.62 1.60 26.42
C PHE A 22 34.42 2.48 26.04
N LEU A 23 34.55 3.80 26.17
CA LEU A 23 33.50 4.74 25.79
C LEU A 23 33.15 4.64 24.29
N SER A 24 34.15 4.47 23.44
CA SER A 24 33.96 4.31 21.98
C SER A 24 33.22 3.01 21.64
N ILE A 25 33.52 1.91 22.35
CA ILE A 25 32.83 0.62 22.19
C ILE A 25 31.38 0.73 22.66
N VAL A 26 31.12 1.39 23.79
CA VAL A 26 29.76 1.61 24.31
C VAL A 26 28.95 2.47 23.33
N LEU A 27 29.53 3.53 22.77
CA LEU A 27 28.86 4.36 21.77
C LEU A 27 28.53 3.57 20.49
N LEU A 28 29.46 2.72 20.04
CA LEU A 28 29.26 1.85 18.89
C LEU A 28 28.12 0.84 19.14
N LEU A 29 28.09 0.20 20.31
CA LEU A 29 27.02 -0.72 20.69
C LEU A 29 25.66 -0.01 20.80
N LEU A 30 25.61 1.21 21.35
CA LEU A 30 24.39 2.03 21.39
C LEU A 30 23.89 2.40 19.99
N SER A 31 24.81 2.68 19.04
CA SER A 31 24.43 2.97 17.66
C SER A 31 23.83 1.76 16.92
N LEU A 32 24.27 0.55 17.27
CA LEU A 32 23.75 -0.69 16.69
C LEU A 32 22.38 -1.10 17.26
N LEU A 33 22.05 -0.66 18.49
CA LEU A 33 20.75 -0.92 19.12
C LEU A 33 19.61 -0.05 18.54
N GLY A 34 19.94 1.08 17.90
CA GLY A 34 18.94 1.99 17.31
C GLY A 34 18.22 1.45 16.07
N CYS A 35 18.79 0.44 15.38
CA CYS A 35 18.21 -0.10 14.14
C CYS A 35 17.13 -1.17 14.38
N ALA A 36 17.10 -1.83 15.54
CA ALA A 36 16.18 -2.94 15.80
C ALA A 36 14.82 -2.50 16.39
N GLY A 37 14.70 -1.25 16.85
CA GLY A 37 13.57 -0.78 17.65
C GLY A 37 12.60 0.17 16.95
N ILE A 38 12.83 0.55 15.69
CA ILE A 38 11.86 1.37 14.95
C ILE A 38 10.86 0.40 14.32
N PRO A 39 9.60 0.34 14.79
CA PRO A 39 8.57 -0.41 14.08
C PRO A 39 8.44 0.24 12.70
N ILE A 40 8.96 -0.46 11.68
CA ILE A 40 8.72 -0.14 10.28
C ILE A 40 7.19 -0.07 10.18
N SER A 41 6.65 1.10 9.86
CA SER A 41 5.21 1.27 9.86
C SER A 41 4.58 0.18 8.99
N TYR A 42 3.60 -0.54 9.53
CA TYR A 42 2.83 -1.57 8.81
C TYR A 42 1.93 -0.98 7.70
N TYR A 43 2.15 0.29 7.33
CA TYR A 43 1.49 0.93 6.21
C TYR A 43 2.00 0.33 4.91
N ASP A 44 1.14 -0.47 4.27
CA ASP A 44 1.37 -0.95 2.91
C ASP A 44 0.94 0.11 1.90
N ALA A 45 1.92 0.91 1.45
CA ALA A 45 1.71 1.94 0.43
C ALA A 45 1.16 1.36 -0.88
N THR A 46 1.49 0.12 -1.21
CA THR A 46 1.03 -0.54 -2.44
C THR A 46 -0.45 -0.87 -2.32
N THR A 47 -0.88 -1.46 -1.21
CA THR A 47 -2.31 -1.73 -0.94
C THR A 47 -3.14 -0.47 -0.98
N TYR A 48 -2.68 0.59 -0.31
CA TYR A 48 -3.41 1.86 -0.29
C TYR A 48 -3.54 2.46 -1.70
N THR A 49 -2.47 2.41 -2.49
CA THR A 49 -2.48 2.87 -3.90
C THR A 49 -3.46 2.07 -4.73
N HIS A 50 -3.39 0.73 -4.67
CA HIS A 50 -4.33 -0.14 -5.38
C HIS A 50 -5.78 0.16 -5.01
N LEU A 51 -6.10 0.26 -3.70
CA LEU A 51 -7.47 0.53 -3.25
C LEU A 51 -7.97 1.90 -3.71
N THR A 52 -7.14 2.94 -3.64
CA THR A 52 -7.56 4.30 -4.01
C THR A 52 -7.72 4.47 -5.52
N GLU A 53 -6.81 3.91 -6.32
CA GLU A 53 -6.91 3.92 -7.78
C GLU A 53 -8.13 3.11 -8.24
N LEU A 54 -8.26 1.86 -7.76
CA LEU A 54 -9.38 1.00 -8.15
C LEU A 54 -10.73 1.56 -7.71
N LYS A 55 -10.81 2.23 -6.55
CA LYS A 55 -12.04 2.93 -6.15
C LYS A 55 -12.47 3.94 -7.21
N VAL A 56 -11.55 4.77 -7.69
CA VAL A 56 -11.87 5.77 -8.71
C VAL A 56 -12.25 5.10 -10.03
N GLU A 57 -11.45 4.16 -10.50
CA GLU A 57 -11.68 3.51 -11.79
C GLU A 57 -13.01 2.75 -11.83
N THR A 58 -13.27 1.92 -10.83
CA THR A 58 -14.48 1.09 -10.77
C THR A 58 -15.74 1.93 -10.61
N THR A 59 -15.75 2.90 -9.68
CA THR A 59 -16.95 3.72 -9.45
C THR A 59 -17.25 4.64 -10.63
N PHE A 60 -16.22 5.17 -11.31
CA PHE A 60 -16.42 5.96 -12.52
C PHE A 60 -16.95 5.11 -13.67
N LEU A 61 -16.40 3.90 -13.85
CA LEU A 61 -16.88 2.96 -14.85
C LEU A 61 -18.34 2.57 -14.60
N VAL A 62 -18.69 2.15 -13.38
CA VAL A 62 -20.07 1.78 -13.03
C VAL A 62 -21.02 2.95 -13.27
N LYS A 63 -20.69 4.18 -12.85
CA LYS A 63 -21.53 5.37 -13.14
C LYS A 63 -21.80 5.58 -14.62
N SER A 64 -20.86 5.20 -15.49
CA SER A 64 -21.02 5.37 -16.93
C SER A 64 -22.05 4.40 -17.54
N PHE A 65 -22.41 3.32 -16.83
CA PHE A 65 -23.39 2.33 -17.29
C PHE A 65 -24.80 2.91 -17.46
N ASP A 66 -25.12 4.04 -16.80
CA ASP A 66 -26.38 4.76 -17.02
C ASP A 66 -26.43 5.54 -18.35
N THR A 67 -25.29 5.82 -18.98
CA THR A 67 -25.20 6.78 -20.11
C THR A 67 -24.55 6.23 -21.37
N LYS A 68 -23.83 5.11 -21.27
CA LYS A 68 -23.14 4.47 -22.39
C LYS A 68 -23.71 3.09 -22.66
N ARG A 69 -23.54 2.61 -23.90
CA ARG A 69 -23.90 1.24 -24.27
C ARG A 69 -22.81 0.26 -23.85
N VAL A 70 -23.19 -1.00 -23.68
CA VAL A 70 -22.28 -2.08 -23.23
C VAL A 70 -21.01 -2.15 -24.08
N ASP A 71 -21.16 -2.12 -25.41
CA ASP A 71 -20.05 -2.18 -26.36
C ASP A 71 -19.06 -1.01 -26.24
N GLU A 72 -19.49 0.14 -25.72
CA GLU A 72 -18.62 1.31 -25.50
C GLU A 72 -17.76 1.17 -24.23
N ASN A 73 -18.14 0.28 -23.30
CA ASN A 73 -17.46 0.10 -22.01
C ASN A 73 -16.75 -1.25 -21.89
N GLU A 74 -16.96 -2.18 -22.81
CA GLU A 74 -16.48 -3.57 -22.70
C GLU A 74 -14.96 -3.67 -22.51
N GLN A 75 -14.18 -2.90 -23.28
CA GLN A 75 -12.72 -2.86 -23.10
C GLN A 75 -12.34 -2.36 -21.70
N LYS A 76 -13.00 -1.30 -21.21
CA LYS A 76 -12.69 -0.74 -19.89
C LYS A 76 -13.12 -1.68 -18.75
N ILE A 77 -14.21 -2.44 -18.94
CA ILE A 77 -14.62 -3.51 -18.03
C ILE A 77 -13.52 -4.56 -17.91
N GLU A 78 -12.96 -5.02 -19.03
CA GLU A 78 -11.87 -5.99 -19.03
C GLU A 78 -10.62 -5.45 -18.33
N GLU A 79 -10.19 -4.24 -18.67
CA GLU A 79 -9.03 -3.59 -18.06
C GLU A 79 -9.16 -3.47 -16.53
N VAL A 80 -10.30 -2.95 -16.04
CA VAL A 80 -10.55 -2.77 -14.61
C VAL A 80 -10.68 -4.12 -13.90
N THR A 81 -11.30 -5.12 -14.54
CA THR A 81 -11.39 -6.50 -14.00
C THR A 81 -10.00 -7.11 -13.81
N ILE A 82 -9.10 -6.92 -14.78
CA ILE A 82 -7.71 -7.39 -14.67
C ILE A 82 -6.98 -6.67 -13.54
N SER A 83 -7.13 -5.35 -13.40
CA SER A 83 -6.52 -4.58 -12.31
C SER A 83 -7.04 -5.01 -10.93
N LEU A 84 -8.35 -5.23 -10.77
CA LEU A 84 -8.95 -5.80 -9.56
C LEU A 84 -8.34 -7.16 -9.20
N LYS A 85 -8.21 -8.06 -10.18
CA LYS A 85 -7.61 -9.38 -9.97
C LYS A 85 -6.14 -9.29 -9.57
N LYS A 86 -5.36 -8.41 -10.20
CA LYS A 86 -3.95 -8.17 -9.83
C LYS A 86 -3.83 -7.70 -8.38
N ALA A 87 -4.66 -6.74 -7.96
CA ALA A 87 -4.66 -6.25 -6.59
C ALA A 87 -5.11 -7.32 -5.59
N TYR A 88 -6.12 -8.12 -5.93
CA TYR A 88 -6.55 -9.27 -5.14
C TYR A 88 -5.40 -10.28 -4.94
N GLU A 89 -4.72 -10.69 -6.01
CA GLU A 89 -3.61 -11.65 -5.91
C GLU A 89 -2.44 -11.09 -5.11
N TYR A 90 -2.16 -9.78 -5.22
CA TYR A 90 -1.17 -9.12 -4.38
C TYR A 90 -1.52 -9.23 -2.89
N GLU A 91 -2.77 -8.93 -2.51
CA GLU A 91 -3.23 -9.06 -1.12
C GLU A 91 -3.22 -10.51 -0.64
N ASN A 92 -3.68 -11.42 -1.48
CA ASN A 92 -3.73 -12.85 -1.17
C ASN A 92 -2.32 -13.44 -0.96
N GLY A 93 -1.34 -12.99 -1.76
CA GLY A 93 0.06 -13.40 -1.66
C GLY A 93 0.74 -13.02 -0.34
N LYS A 94 0.21 -12.05 0.41
CA LYS A 94 0.72 -11.68 1.75
C LYS A 94 0.31 -12.67 2.85
N GLY A 95 -0.61 -13.60 2.55
CA GLY A 95 -1.01 -14.68 3.45
C GLY A 95 -1.92 -14.25 4.61
N LYS A 96 -1.94 -15.06 5.67
CA LYS A 96 -2.92 -14.95 6.78
C LYS A 96 -3.05 -13.55 7.41
N PRO A 97 -1.97 -12.77 7.61
CA PRO A 97 -2.08 -11.42 8.18
C PRO A 97 -2.96 -10.45 7.38
N ASN A 98 -3.20 -10.73 6.09
CA ASN A 98 -4.01 -9.91 5.19
C ASN A 98 -5.37 -10.54 4.84
N SER A 99 -5.75 -11.61 5.53
CA SER A 99 -6.98 -12.35 5.21
C SER A 99 -8.25 -11.49 5.24
N ASP A 100 -8.33 -10.48 6.11
CA ASP A 100 -9.46 -9.56 6.14
C ASP A 100 -9.47 -8.60 4.94
N THR A 101 -8.32 -8.04 4.57
CA THR A 101 -8.18 -7.22 3.34
C THR A 101 -8.57 -8.04 2.10
N VAL A 102 -8.17 -9.31 2.04
CA VAL A 102 -8.55 -10.25 0.95
C VAL A 102 -10.07 -10.47 0.89
N LYS A 103 -10.74 -10.63 2.05
CA LYS A 103 -12.22 -10.74 2.09
C LYS A 103 -12.89 -9.47 1.56
N GLN A 104 -12.35 -8.28 1.88
CA GLN A 104 -12.89 -7.02 1.35
C GLN A 104 -12.74 -6.93 -0.16
N PHE A 105 -11.58 -7.32 -0.72
CA PHE A 105 -11.40 -7.40 -2.17
C PHE A 105 -12.39 -8.35 -2.83
N ASN A 106 -12.63 -9.54 -2.24
CA ASN A 106 -13.65 -10.46 -2.76
C ASN A 106 -15.03 -9.80 -2.81
N LYS A 107 -15.43 -9.08 -1.76
CA LYS A 107 -16.73 -8.39 -1.74
C LYS A 107 -16.83 -7.29 -2.80
N ILE A 108 -15.74 -6.53 -2.99
CA ILE A 108 -15.65 -5.52 -4.04
C ILE A 108 -15.79 -6.15 -5.43
N ILE A 109 -15.10 -7.26 -5.68
CA ILE A 109 -15.15 -8.00 -6.96
C ILE A 109 -16.56 -8.55 -7.21
N GLU A 110 -17.21 -9.12 -6.19
CA GLU A 110 -18.60 -9.60 -6.26
C GLU A 110 -19.55 -8.46 -6.65
N LEU A 111 -19.52 -7.35 -5.92
CA LEU A 111 -20.35 -6.18 -6.22
C LEU A 111 -20.12 -5.65 -7.65
N PHE A 112 -18.87 -5.54 -8.06
CA PHE A 112 -18.52 -5.06 -9.40
C PHE A 112 -19.01 -6.00 -10.51
N ASN A 113 -18.88 -7.32 -10.31
CA ASN A 113 -19.37 -8.31 -11.26
C ASN A 113 -20.90 -8.30 -11.36
N ASP A 114 -21.61 -8.18 -10.24
CA ASP A 114 -23.07 -8.06 -10.21
C ASP A 114 -23.54 -6.83 -11.00
N ASP A 115 -22.83 -5.71 -10.89
CA ASP A 115 -23.14 -4.50 -11.65
C ASP A 115 -22.87 -4.67 -13.15
N ILE A 116 -21.78 -5.35 -13.53
CA ILE A 116 -21.49 -5.69 -14.93
C ILE A 116 -22.56 -6.61 -15.52
N GLU A 117 -23.01 -7.62 -14.78
CA GLU A 117 -24.04 -8.55 -15.22
C GLU A 117 -25.35 -7.81 -15.51
N LYS A 118 -25.83 -7.00 -14.56
CA LYS A 118 -27.02 -6.17 -14.74
C LYS A 118 -26.87 -5.22 -15.93
N TYR A 119 -25.70 -4.61 -16.09
CA TYR A 119 -25.42 -3.73 -17.22
C TYR A 119 -25.56 -4.46 -18.57
N ARG A 120 -25.02 -5.68 -18.68
CA ARG A 120 -25.09 -6.52 -19.87
C ARG A 120 -26.50 -7.05 -20.16
N GLU A 121 -27.29 -7.32 -19.13
CA GLU A 121 -28.67 -7.78 -19.23
C GLU A 121 -29.67 -6.69 -19.71
N LYS A 122 -29.19 -5.49 -20.06
CA LYS A 122 -30.02 -4.32 -20.43
C LYS A 122 -31.00 -3.88 -19.34
N VAL A 123 -30.70 -4.24 -18.11
CA VAL A 123 -31.39 -3.79 -16.92
C VAL A 123 -31.40 -2.25 -16.76
N PRO A 124 -30.44 -1.43 -17.27
CA PRO A 124 -30.59 0.03 -17.20
C PRO A 124 -31.89 0.59 -17.80
N GLU A 125 -32.47 -0.05 -18.81
CA GLU A 125 -33.78 0.34 -19.36
C GLU A 125 -34.95 0.03 -18.39
N ILE A 126 -34.74 -0.87 -17.43
CA ILE A 126 -35.74 -1.43 -16.52
C ILE A 126 -35.61 -0.87 -15.08
N LEU A 127 -34.39 -0.72 -14.55
CA LEU A 127 -34.14 -0.23 -13.19
C LEU A 127 -34.13 1.31 -13.06
N GLY A 128 -34.22 2.00 -14.20
CA GLY A 128 -34.39 3.45 -14.25
C GLY A 128 -33.07 4.22 -14.23
N ASN A 129 -33.16 5.45 -14.73
CA ASN A 129 -32.02 6.38 -14.78
C ASN A 129 -31.53 6.63 -13.35
N LYS A 130 -30.24 6.35 -13.08
CA LYS A 130 -29.49 6.50 -11.82
C LYS A 130 -29.28 5.22 -11.00
N TYR A 131 -29.76 4.06 -11.43
CA TYR A 131 -29.44 2.81 -10.73
C TYR A 131 -27.92 2.66 -10.53
N PHE A 132 -27.14 2.88 -11.60
CA PHE A 132 -25.69 2.71 -11.51
C PHE A 132 -24.97 3.87 -10.80
N GLN A 133 -25.59 5.04 -10.68
CA GLN A 133 -25.09 6.08 -9.77
C GLN A 133 -25.07 5.59 -8.32
N GLU A 134 -26.17 4.97 -7.86
CA GLU A 134 -26.27 4.44 -6.50
C GLU A 134 -25.40 3.19 -6.31
N ALA A 135 -25.35 2.30 -7.32
CA ALA A 135 -24.46 1.15 -7.29
C ALA A 135 -22.98 1.57 -7.13
N ALA A 136 -22.56 2.63 -7.83
CA ALA A 136 -21.23 3.18 -7.66
C ALA A 136 -20.98 3.79 -6.27
N VAL A 137 -22.01 4.31 -5.59
CA VAL A 137 -21.89 4.76 -4.18
C VAL A 137 -21.65 3.57 -3.27
N VAL A 138 -22.43 2.49 -3.43
CA VAL A 138 -22.27 1.25 -2.65
C VAL A 138 -20.87 0.64 -2.87
N LEU A 139 -20.42 0.58 -4.13
CA LEU A 139 -19.09 0.10 -4.47
C LEU A 139 -18.00 0.98 -3.83
N GLY A 140 -18.16 2.31 -3.89
CA GLY A 140 -17.25 3.25 -3.24
C GLY A 140 -17.15 3.05 -1.72
N GLN A 141 -18.27 2.77 -1.05
CA GLN A 141 -18.31 2.46 0.38
C GLN A 141 -17.58 1.15 0.71
N ALA A 142 -17.69 0.13 -0.14
CA ALA A 142 -16.94 -1.11 0.04
C ALA A 142 -15.42 -0.87 -0.01
N PHE A 143 -14.94 0.00 -0.91
CA PHE A 143 -13.54 0.44 -0.91
C PHE A 143 -13.17 1.22 0.35
N ASP A 144 -14.02 2.11 0.85
CA ASP A 144 -13.76 2.85 2.08
C ASP A 144 -13.58 1.91 3.29
N ILE A 145 -14.40 0.85 3.36
CA ILE A 145 -14.26 -0.20 4.38
C ILE A 145 -12.93 -0.94 4.21
N ALA A 146 -12.54 -1.30 2.98
CA ALA A 146 -11.26 -1.95 2.73
C ALA A 146 -10.05 -1.08 3.14
N ILE A 147 -10.10 0.23 2.83
CA ILE A 147 -9.06 1.20 3.22
C ILE A 147 -9.01 1.34 4.75
N ALA A 148 -10.16 1.44 5.40
CA ALA A 148 -10.24 1.50 6.86
C ALA A 148 -9.66 0.23 7.51
N THR A 149 -10.00 -0.95 6.97
CA THR A 149 -9.47 -2.24 7.43
C THR A 149 -7.94 -2.27 7.35
N GLU A 150 -7.35 -1.80 6.24
CA GLU A 150 -5.88 -1.75 6.12
C GLU A 150 -5.26 -0.74 7.10
N ASN A 151 -5.92 0.39 7.33
CA ASN A 151 -5.46 1.38 8.31
C ASN A 151 -5.56 0.88 9.76
N GLU A 152 -6.54 0.06 10.10
CA GLU A 152 -6.73 -0.49 11.45
C GLU A 152 -5.71 -1.55 11.82
N LYS A 153 -5.17 -2.30 10.85
CA LYS A 153 -4.04 -3.21 11.07
C LYS A 153 -2.81 -2.51 11.68
N ASN A 154 -2.72 -1.18 11.54
CA ASN A 154 -1.66 -0.36 12.12
C ASN A 154 -1.89 0.04 13.60
N LYS A 155 -3.09 -0.17 14.15
CA LYS A 155 -3.45 0.26 15.52
C LYS A 155 -3.23 -0.83 16.56
N ASP A 156 -3.55 -2.09 16.26
CA ASP A 156 -3.45 -3.21 17.21
C ASP A 156 -2.02 -3.66 17.54
N LYS A 157 -1.01 -3.10 16.86
CA LYS A 157 0.41 -3.43 17.06
C LYS A 157 1.23 -2.28 17.67
N ARG A 158 0.57 -1.22 18.15
CA ARG A 158 1.21 -0.10 18.86
C ARG A 158 1.10 -0.24 20.37
#